data_AF-A0A0D0BT65-F1
#
_entry.id   AF-A0A0D0BT65-F1
#
_cell.length_a   1.000
_cell.length_b   1.000
_cell.length_c   1.000
_cell.angle_alpha   90.00
_cell.angle_beta   90.00
_cell.angle_gamma   90.00
#
_symmetry.space_group_name_H-M   'P 1'
#
loop_
_entity.id
_entity.type
_entity.pdbx_description
1 polymer ?
#
loop_
_entity_poly.entity_id
_entity_poly.type
_entity_poly.pdbx_seq_one_letter_code
_entity_poly.pdbx_strand_id
1 'polypeptide(L)'
;MTLGMRDDATVKEDDFSDAHSIPVTRNYPETTAEECDLGADVDIDADAIKAFIALELSGGLGMLILLLSAWLSQTRICARINVASTPNQMADRSLMWFSFSVSRIISSFSFCLLFFDGKQFQTDAPPSFGLCLTQAALVSASGPLTEAAAFTLFFDVWFTFRVATTNANSSTCQGRCTRISLLLLPYALWIFLLVGLLITGGVKPEIVRGDLAFAPYCTLKSNIIWLLVACLSLIFSLAVLVVLVILMISLYKIRLQLFHSSPSPDQERMIPCIIRLVIFA
;
A
#
# COMPACT_ATOMS: atom_id res chain seq x y z
N MET A 1 -24.40 -32.82 58.04
CA MET A 1 -23.25 -32.19 57.38
C MET A 1 -23.79 -31.07 56.51
N THR A 2 -23.90 -29.89 57.12
CA THR A 2 -24.52 -28.67 56.60
C THR A 2 -23.41 -27.75 56.14
N LEU A 3 -23.29 -27.53 54.83
CA LEU A 3 -22.30 -26.64 54.24
C LEU A 3 -23.00 -25.31 53.91
N GLY A 4 -22.77 -24.32 54.77
CA GLY A 4 -23.23 -22.95 54.60
C GLY A 4 -22.44 -22.26 53.50
N MET A 5 -23.14 -21.84 52.44
CA MET A 5 -22.65 -20.89 51.46
C MET A 5 -22.75 -19.48 52.05
N ARG A 6 -21.64 -18.75 51.94
CA ARG A 6 -21.38 -17.44 52.53
C ARG A 6 -21.68 -16.39 51.49
N ASP A 7 -22.64 -15.53 51.80
CA ASP A 7 -23.05 -14.36 51.04
C ASP A 7 -22.04 -13.20 51.16
N ASP A 8 -22.20 -12.26 50.23
CA ASP A 8 -21.87 -10.84 50.27
C ASP A 8 -20.41 -10.40 50.24
N ALA A 9 -19.96 -10.09 49.02
CA ALA A 9 -18.98 -9.03 48.77
C ALA A 9 -19.69 -7.85 48.09
N THR A 10 -20.25 -6.97 48.92
CA THR A 10 -20.71 -5.63 48.57
C THR A 10 -19.50 -4.77 48.23
N VAL A 11 -19.27 -4.53 46.94
CA VAL A 11 -18.31 -3.51 46.48
C VAL A 11 -18.98 -2.15 46.65
N LYS A 12 -18.50 -1.39 47.63
CA LYS A 12 -18.72 0.06 47.73
C LYS A 12 -18.02 0.73 46.55
N GLU A 13 -18.80 1.29 45.62
CA GLU A 13 -18.32 2.35 44.75
C GLU A 13 -18.26 3.62 45.62
N ASP A 14 -17.03 4.02 45.95
CA ASP A 14 -16.77 5.28 46.61
C ASP A 14 -16.98 6.43 45.63
N ASP A 15 -17.83 7.33 46.08
CA ASP A 15 -18.19 8.64 45.56
C ASP A 15 -16.93 9.47 45.29
N PHE A 16 -16.54 9.61 44.02
CA PHE A 16 -15.57 10.60 43.55
C PHE A 16 -16.30 11.66 42.74
N SER A 17 -17.20 12.37 43.42
CA SER A 17 -17.68 13.69 43.03
C SER A 17 -16.66 14.75 43.44
N ASP A 18 -16.63 15.84 42.66
CA ASP A 18 -16.01 17.13 42.95
C ASP A 18 -14.52 17.32 42.57
N ALA A 19 -14.28 17.27 41.26
CA ALA A 19 -13.25 18.10 40.64
C ALA A 19 -13.88 18.96 39.54
N HIS A 20 -14.25 20.19 39.95
CA HIS A 20 -14.35 21.40 39.13
C HIS A 20 -14.72 21.20 37.65
N SER A 21 -16.03 21.17 37.40
CA SER A 21 -16.61 21.63 36.15
C SER A 21 -16.27 23.12 35.96
N ILE A 22 -15.09 23.38 35.38
CA ILE A 22 -14.83 24.65 34.70
C ILE A 22 -15.73 24.62 33.46
N PRO A 23 -16.73 25.51 33.32
CA PRO A 23 -17.39 25.70 32.05
C PRO A 23 -16.35 26.32 31.11
N VAL A 24 -15.61 25.47 30.40
CA VAL A 24 -14.91 25.90 29.19
C VAL A 24 -16.00 26.02 28.14
N THR A 25 -16.77 27.10 28.23
CA THR A 25 -17.34 27.75 27.05
C THR A 25 -16.16 28.20 26.20
N ARG A 26 -15.58 27.25 25.45
CA ARG A 26 -15.00 27.59 24.16
C ARG A 26 -16.18 28.07 23.34
N ASN A 27 -16.42 29.37 23.43
CA ASN A 27 -16.82 30.15 22.26
C ASN A 27 -15.75 29.87 21.22
N TYR A 28 -15.88 28.74 20.53
CA TYR A 28 -15.51 28.72 19.13
C TYR A 28 -16.33 29.86 18.56
N PRO A 29 -15.70 30.90 17.96
CA PRO A 29 -16.47 31.81 17.15
C PRO A 29 -17.29 30.90 16.25
N GLU A 30 -18.59 31.05 16.38
CA GLU A 30 -19.56 30.68 15.38
C GLU A 30 -19.10 31.49 14.18
N THR A 31 -18.11 30.96 13.47
CA THR A 31 -17.77 31.36 12.13
C THR A 31 -19.04 30.99 11.42
N THR A 32 -19.95 31.97 11.36
CA THR A 32 -20.99 32.06 10.36
C THR A 32 -20.30 31.55 9.12
N ALA A 33 -20.67 30.33 8.74
CA ALA A 33 -20.42 29.80 7.43
C ALA A 33 -21.16 30.80 6.55
N GLU A 34 -20.46 31.89 6.23
CA GLU A 34 -20.79 32.75 5.13
C GLU A 34 -20.83 31.78 3.97
N GLU A 35 -22.07 31.44 3.64
CA GLU A 35 -22.51 30.71 2.49
C GLU A 35 -21.81 31.38 1.31
N CYS A 36 -20.60 30.91 0.99
CA CYS A 36 -20.10 30.92 -0.37
C CYS A 36 -21.03 29.99 -1.13
N ASP A 37 -22.24 30.49 -1.36
CA ASP A 37 -23.22 30.06 -2.36
C ASP A 37 -22.62 30.37 -3.74
N LEU A 38 -21.44 29.80 -3.97
CA LEU A 38 -20.91 29.55 -5.28
C LEU A 38 -21.61 28.26 -5.71
N GLY A 39 -22.90 28.39 -6.02
CA GLY A 39 -23.71 27.43 -6.78
C GLY A 39 -23.18 27.26 -8.21
N ALA A 40 -21.88 27.02 -8.33
CA ALA A 40 -21.41 26.10 -9.32
C ALA A 40 -21.86 24.74 -8.79
N ASP A 41 -22.89 24.16 -9.39
CA ASP A 41 -22.99 22.73 -9.53
C ASP A 41 -21.60 22.28 -9.97
N VAL A 42 -20.77 21.89 -9.00
CA VAL A 42 -19.59 21.09 -9.26
C VAL A 42 -20.21 19.74 -9.56
N ASP A 43 -20.73 19.60 -10.79
CA ASP A 43 -20.81 18.33 -11.48
C ASP A 43 -19.39 17.78 -11.37
N ILE A 44 -19.13 17.03 -10.29
CA ILE A 44 -17.92 16.23 -10.16
C ILE A 44 -18.02 15.32 -11.36
N ASP A 45 -17.29 15.71 -12.40
CA ASP A 45 -17.50 15.23 -13.76
C ASP A 45 -17.56 13.72 -13.70
N ALA A 46 -18.71 13.13 -14.05
CA ALA A 46 -18.82 11.69 -14.25
C ALA A 46 -17.70 11.21 -15.20
N ASP A 47 -17.20 12.11 -16.05
CA ASP A 47 -16.04 11.92 -16.92
C ASP A 47 -14.71 11.84 -16.17
N ALA A 48 -14.49 12.62 -15.10
CA ALA A 48 -13.32 12.47 -14.23
C ALA A 48 -13.33 11.11 -13.51
N ILE A 49 -14.50 10.67 -13.04
CA ILE A 49 -14.66 9.34 -12.43
C ILE A 49 -14.37 8.23 -13.45
N LYS A 50 -14.93 8.31 -14.65
CA LYS A 50 -14.65 7.35 -15.74
C LYS A 50 -13.17 7.34 -16.10
N ALA A 51 -12.54 8.51 -16.20
CA ALA A 51 -11.12 8.64 -16.50
C ALA A 51 -10.26 8.00 -15.41
N PHE A 52 -10.59 8.23 -14.14
CA PHE A 52 -9.90 7.60 -13.00
C PHE A 52 -10.01 6.08 -13.04
N ILE A 53 -11.21 5.53 -13.25
CA ILE A 53 -11.41 4.07 -13.34
C ILE A 53 -10.68 3.50 -14.55
N ALA A 54 -10.75 4.16 -15.71
CA ALA A 54 -10.04 3.73 -16.91
C ALA A 54 -8.52 3.73 -16.68
N LEU A 55 -7.99 4.73 -15.98
CA LEU A 55 -6.58 4.81 -15.62
C LEU A 55 -6.19 3.66 -14.68
N GLU A 56 -6.94 3.44 -13.60
CA GLU A 56 -6.68 2.34 -12.65
C GLU A 56 -6.77 0.97 -13.32
N LEU A 57 -7.80 0.72 -14.16
CA LEU A 57 -7.94 -0.51 -14.92
C LEU A 57 -6.79 -0.70 -15.90
N SER A 58 -6.38 0.35 -16.62
CA SER A 58 -5.27 0.27 -17.57
C SER A 58 -3.95 -0.03 -16.86
N GLY A 59 -3.71 0.57 -15.68
CA GLY A 59 -2.55 0.31 -14.85
C GLY A 59 -2.53 -1.13 -14.32
N GLY A 60 -3.65 -1.60 -13.76
CA GLY A 60 -3.81 -2.97 -13.29
C GLY A 60 -3.65 -4.01 -14.41
N LEU A 61 -4.26 -3.76 -15.56
CA LEU A 61 -4.16 -4.63 -16.74
C LEU A 61 -2.74 -4.65 -17.31
N GLY A 62 -2.07 -3.50 -17.38
CA GLY A 62 -0.67 -3.42 -17.78
C GLY A 62 0.23 -4.25 -16.88
N MET A 63 0.08 -4.12 -15.56
CA MET A 63 0.81 -4.92 -14.58
C MET A 63 0.48 -6.42 -14.71
N LEU A 64 -0.77 -6.79 -14.96
CA LEU A 64 -1.18 -8.17 -15.19
C LEU A 64 -0.53 -8.77 -16.46
N ILE A 65 -0.50 -8.02 -17.57
CA ILE A 65 0.15 -8.45 -18.81
C ILE A 65 1.64 -8.66 -18.58
N LEU A 66 2.31 -7.74 -17.88
CA LEU A 66 3.72 -7.90 -17.53
C LEU A 66 3.94 -9.15 -16.66
N LEU A 67 3.06 -9.37 -15.67
CA LEU A 67 3.12 -10.52 -14.77
C LEU A 67 3.01 -11.84 -15.55
N LEU A 68 2.00 -11.94 -16.42
CA LEU A 68 1.75 -13.10 -17.27
C LEU A 68 2.91 -13.32 -18.26
N SER A 69 3.45 -12.24 -18.83
CA SER A 69 4.60 -12.32 -19.74
C SER A 69 5.85 -12.85 -19.04
N ALA A 70 6.13 -12.34 -17.83
CA ALA A 70 7.23 -12.81 -17.00
C ALA A 70 7.05 -14.27 -16.59
N TRP A 71 5.82 -14.65 -16.19
CA TRP A 71 5.49 -16.02 -15.81
C TRP A 71 5.59 -17.01 -16.99
N LEU A 72 5.09 -16.64 -18.17
CA LEU A 72 5.22 -17.43 -19.40
C LEU A 72 6.68 -17.56 -19.86
N SER A 73 7.48 -16.51 -19.68
CA SER A 73 8.91 -16.55 -19.95
C SER A 73 9.63 -17.54 -19.02
N GLN A 74 9.34 -17.47 -17.71
CA GLN A 74 9.91 -18.40 -16.73
C GLN A 74 9.48 -19.84 -17.00
N THR A 75 8.20 -20.11 -17.27
CA THR A 75 7.73 -21.48 -17.53
C THR A 75 8.37 -22.08 -18.79
N ARG A 76 8.54 -21.31 -19.87
CA ARG A 76 9.23 -21.76 -21.10
C ARG A 76 10.72 -21.98 -20.89
N ILE A 77 11.39 -21.12 -20.12
CA ILE A 77 12.81 -21.24 -19.82
C ILE A 77 13.07 -22.42 -18.87
N CYS A 78 12.27 -22.56 -17.81
CA CYS A 78 12.35 -23.70 -16.89
C CYS A 78 12.06 -25.03 -17.60
N ALA A 79 11.09 -25.07 -18.51
CA ALA A 79 10.82 -26.25 -19.33
C ALA A 79 12.02 -26.65 -20.23
N ARG A 80 12.83 -25.69 -20.69
CA ARG A 80 14.07 -25.95 -21.45
C ARG A 80 15.27 -26.33 -20.58
N ILE A 81 15.32 -25.88 -19.32
CA ILE A 81 16.48 -26.08 -18.41
C ILE A 81 16.41 -27.42 -17.66
N ASN A 82 15.26 -28.12 -17.65
CA ASN A 82 15.12 -29.47 -17.07
C ASN A 82 16.05 -30.55 -17.67
N VAL A 83 16.90 -30.22 -18.63
CA VAL A 83 17.84 -31.17 -19.26
C VAL A 83 19.28 -31.06 -18.74
N ALA A 84 19.72 -29.95 -18.14
CA ALA A 84 21.07 -29.88 -17.58
C ALA A 84 21.29 -28.69 -16.62
N SER A 85 21.90 -28.99 -15.47
CA SER A 85 22.75 -28.11 -14.64
C SER A 85 22.14 -27.16 -13.59
N THR A 86 22.49 -27.47 -12.33
CA THR A 86 22.74 -26.61 -11.14
C THR A 86 21.68 -25.58 -10.70
N PRO A 87 21.01 -25.78 -9.53
CA PRO A 87 19.78 -25.07 -9.12
C PRO A 87 19.91 -23.71 -8.40
N ASN A 88 21.09 -23.07 -8.30
CA ASN A 88 21.31 -22.14 -7.17
C ASN A 88 21.30 -20.62 -7.45
N GLN A 89 21.07 -20.11 -8.67
CA GLN A 89 21.31 -18.66 -8.91
C GLN A 89 20.33 -17.88 -9.80
N MET A 90 19.19 -18.45 -10.20
CA MET A 90 18.22 -17.76 -11.10
C MET A 90 16.99 -17.14 -10.41
N ALA A 91 16.80 -17.30 -9.10
CA ALA A 91 15.46 -17.17 -8.51
C ALA A 91 15.10 -15.84 -7.80
N ASP A 92 16.04 -14.99 -7.39
CA ASP A 92 15.67 -13.94 -6.42
C ASP A 92 15.21 -12.61 -7.04
N ARG A 93 15.63 -12.28 -8.27
CA ARG A 93 15.37 -10.93 -8.84
C ARG A 93 13.93 -10.74 -9.32
N SER A 94 13.17 -11.82 -9.50
CA SER A 94 11.77 -11.77 -9.96
C SER A 94 10.75 -11.63 -8.82
N LEU A 95 11.10 -12.04 -7.60
CA LEU A 95 10.10 -12.20 -6.54
C LEU A 95 9.56 -10.87 -6.01
N MET A 96 10.44 -9.87 -5.81
CA MET A 96 10.01 -8.55 -5.31
C MET A 96 9.23 -7.76 -6.36
N TRP A 97 9.65 -7.89 -7.62
CA TRP A 97 8.92 -7.32 -8.75
C TRP A 97 7.53 -7.96 -8.89
N PHE A 98 7.44 -9.29 -8.73
CA PHE A 98 6.15 -10.00 -8.70
C PHE A 98 5.26 -9.49 -7.57
N SER A 99 5.83 -9.30 -6.37
CA SER A 99 5.12 -8.77 -5.20
C SER A 99 4.53 -7.39 -5.46
N PHE A 100 5.32 -6.45 -6.01
CA PHE A 100 4.87 -5.12 -6.38
C PHE A 100 3.75 -5.13 -7.45
N SER A 101 3.91 -5.96 -8.48
CA SER A 101 2.89 -6.14 -9.52
C SER A 101 1.58 -6.69 -8.94
N VAL A 102 1.66 -7.68 -8.06
CA VAL A 102 0.48 -8.24 -7.37
C VAL A 102 -0.19 -7.19 -6.49
N SER A 103 0.54 -6.38 -5.72
CA SER A 103 -0.07 -5.31 -4.92
C SER A 103 -0.78 -4.27 -5.77
N ARG A 104 -0.22 -3.92 -6.93
CA ARG A 104 -0.87 -3.00 -7.88
C ARG A 104 -2.16 -3.58 -8.45
N ILE A 105 -2.16 -4.87 -8.84
CA ILE A 105 -3.37 -5.55 -9.32
C ILE A 105 -4.46 -5.57 -8.24
N ILE A 106 -4.10 -5.90 -6.98
CA ILE A 106 -5.04 -5.89 -5.85
C ILE A 106 -5.61 -4.49 -5.64
N SER A 107 -4.77 -3.46 -5.68
CA SER A 107 -5.21 -2.06 -5.53
C SER A 107 -6.20 -1.68 -6.63
N SER A 108 -5.86 -1.90 -7.90
CA SER A 108 -6.74 -1.56 -9.02
C SER A 108 -8.06 -2.33 -8.97
N PHE A 109 -8.03 -3.63 -8.61
CA PHE A 109 -9.25 -4.42 -8.45
C PHE A 109 -10.14 -3.88 -7.32
N SER A 110 -9.53 -3.42 -6.21
CA SER A 110 -10.25 -2.84 -5.07
C SER A 110 -11.02 -1.57 -5.47
N PHE A 111 -10.42 -0.71 -6.30
CA PHE A 111 -11.11 0.47 -6.83
C PHE A 111 -12.26 0.11 -7.78
N CYS A 112 -12.16 -1.01 -8.50
CA CYS A 112 -13.14 -1.43 -9.51
C CYS A 112 -14.32 -2.26 -8.96
N LEU A 113 -14.39 -2.57 -7.66
CA LEU A 113 -15.45 -3.42 -7.11
C LEU A 113 -16.87 -2.86 -7.34
N LEU A 114 -17.08 -1.55 -7.14
CA LEU A 114 -18.38 -0.91 -7.42
C LEU A 114 -18.72 -0.87 -8.91
N PHE A 115 -17.68 -0.74 -9.76
CA PHE A 115 -17.86 -0.77 -11.20
C PHE A 115 -18.39 -2.14 -11.66
N PHE A 116 -17.86 -3.23 -11.09
CA PHE A 116 -18.33 -4.59 -11.42
C PHE A 116 -19.72 -4.91 -10.88
N ASP A 117 -20.17 -4.27 -9.79
CA ASP A 117 -21.55 -4.40 -9.30
C ASP A 117 -22.56 -3.64 -10.19
N GLY A 118 -22.07 -2.79 -11.11
CA GLY A 118 -22.91 -1.98 -12.00
C GLY A 118 -23.70 -0.86 -11.31
N LYS A 119 -23.51 -0.70 -9.98
CA LYS A 119 -24.23 0.29 -9.16
C LYS A 119 -23.54 1.64 -9.05
N GLN A 120 -22.34 1.77 -9.61
CA GLN A 120 -21.55 3.00 -9.50
C GLN A 120 -22.24 4.24 -10.12
N PHE A 121 -23.10 4.05 -11.12
CA PHE A 121 -23.82 5.14 -11.79
C PHE A 121 -25.31 5.22 -11.41
N GLN A 122 -25.79 4.34 -10.53
CA GLN A 122 -27.19 4.34 -10.10
C GLN A 122 -27.31 5.11 -8.79
N THR A 123 -27.66 6.39 -8.87
CA THR A 123 -27.88 7.25 -7.69
C THR A 123 -29.07 6.78 -6.85
N ASP A 124 -30.05 6.13 -7.48
CA ASP A 124 -31.32 5.74 -6.84
C ASP A 124 -31.21 4.46 -5.97
N ALA A 125 -30.14 3.70 -6.11
CA ALA A 125 -29.99 2.39 -5.46
C ALA A 125 -28.64 2.30 -4.73
N PRO A 126 -28.60 2.53 -3.40
CA PRO A 126 -27.34 2.46 -2.65
C PRO A 126 -26.72 1.05 -2.74
N PRO A 127 -25.37 0.95 -2.79
CA PRO A 127 -24.70 -0.34 -2.81
C PRO A 127 -24.98 -1.13 -1.52
N SER A 128 -24.84 -2.46 -1.60
CA SER A 128 -24.99 -3.28 -0.39
C SER A 128 -23.93 -2.89 0.65
N PHE A 129 -24.33 -2.80 1.92
CA PHE A 129 -23.45 -2.38 3.01
C PHE A 129 -22.14 -3.18 3.04
N GLY A 130 -22.22 -4.51 2.87
CA GLY A 130 -21.05 -5.38 2.88
C GLY A 130 -20.06 -5.09 1.74
N LEU A 131 -20.56 -4.78 0.54
CA LEU A 131 -19.72 -4.43 -0.61
C LEU A 131 -19.05 -3.07 -0.40
N CYS A 132 -19.82 -2.09 0.09
CA CYS A 132 -19.32 -0.75 0.41
C CYS A 132 -18.25 -0.77 1.52
N LEU A 133 -18.50 -1.52 2.60
CA LEU A 133 -17.55 -1.73 3.69
C LEU A 133 -16.27 -2.43 3.20
N THR A 134 -16.42 -3.50 2.42
CA THR A 134 -15.27 -4.26 1.89
C THR A 134 -14.42 -3.38 0.96
N GLN A 135 -15.04 -2.63 0.07
CA GLN A 135 -14.34 -1.70 -0.81
C GLN A 135 -13.62 -0.61 -0.02
N ALA A 136 -14.31 0.04 0.92
CA ALA A 136 -13.71 1.10 1.75
C ALA A 136 -12.51 0.60 2.54
N ALA A 137 -12.61 -0.61 3.12
CA ALA A 137 -11.51 -1.24 3.85
C ALA A 137 -10.34 -1.60 2.92
N LEU A 138 -10.61 -2.19 1.75
CA LEU A 138 -9.59 -2.55 0.77
C LEU A 138 -8.85 -1.33 0.22
N VAL A 139 -9.58 -0.28 -0.17
CA VAL A 139 -8.99 0.98 -0.69
C VAL A 139 -8.16 1.67 0.38
N SER A 140 -8.64 1.72 1.63
CA SER A 140 -7.88 2.32 2.73
C SER A 140 -6.61 1.54 3.06
N ALA A 141 -6.62 0.21 2.91
CA ALA A 141 -5.46 -0.64 3.16
C ALA A 141 -4.49 -0.71 1.96
N SER A 142 -4.96 -0.55 0.73
CA SER A 142 -4.16 -0.75 -0.49
C SER A 142 -3.07 0.32 -0.69
N GLY A 143 -3.30 1.55 -0.21
CA GLY A 143 -2.32 2.64 -0.23
C GLY A 143 -1.02 2.25 0.49
N PRO A 144 -1.07 2.01 1.82
CA PRO A 144 0.09 1.55 2.58
C PRO A 144 0.73 0.27 2.03
N LEU A 145 -0.07 -0.68 1.52
CA LEU A 145 0.46 -1.89 0.88
C LEU A 145 1.33 -1.56 -0.33
N THR A 146 0.83 -0.70 -1.22
CA THR A 146 1.52 -0.33 -2.46
C THR A 146 2.83 0.39 -2.17
N GLU A 147 2.81 1.31 -1.20
CA GLU A 147 4.00 2.05 -0.79
C GLU A 147 5.03 1.16 -0.09
N ALA A 148 4.57 0.26 0.78
CA ALA A 148 5.45 -0.72 1.42
C ALA A 148 6.06 -1.71 0.40
N ALA A 149 5.28 -2.15 -0.59
CA ALA A 149 5.78 -3.00 -1.68
C ALA A 149 6.80 -2.26 -2.57
N ALA A 150 6.55 -0.97 -2.87
CA ALA A 150 7.50 -0.11 -3.58
C ALA A 150 8.80 0.04 -2.78
N PHE A 151 8.69 0.30 -1.47
CA PHE A 151 9.85 0.36 -0.57
C PHE A 151 10.68 -0.92 -0.63
N THR A 152 10.05 -2.09 -0.50
CA THR A 152 10.74 -3.39 -0.57
C THR A 152 11.47 -3.58 -1.91
N LEU A 153 10.83 -3.20 -3.04
CA LEU A 153 11.45 -3.25 -4.36
C LEU A 153 12.67 -2.34 -4.46
N PHE A 154 12.56 -1.07 -4.08
CA PHE A 154 13.67 -0.12 -4.15
C PHE A 154 14.80 -0.50 -3.20
N PHE A 155 14.45 -0.99 -2.00
CA PHE A 155 15.43 -1.43 -1.02
C PHE A 155 16.25 -2.64 -1.53
N ASP A 156 15.64 -3.61 -2.21
CA ASP A 156 16.38 -4.74 -2.76
C ASP A 156 17.25 -4.37 -3.97
N VAL A 157 16.77 -3.45 -4.81
CA VAL A 157 17.58 -2.88 -5.90
C VAL A 157 18.80 -2.17 -5.31
N TRP A 158 18.59 -1.33 -4.29
CA TRP A 158 19.67 -0.66 -3.57
C TRP A 158 20.63 -1.63 -2.89
N PHE A 159 20.11 -2.64 -2.21
CA PHE A 159 20.92 -3.64 -1.53
C PHE A 159 21.75 -4.45 -2.51
N THR A 160 21.16 -4.91 -3.62
CA THR A 160 21.85 -5.62 -4.69
C THR A 160 22.96 -4.78 -5.30
N PHE A 161 22.69 -3.50 -5.56
CA PHE A 161 23.68 -2.55 -6.05
C PHE A 161 24.83 -2.33 -5.04
N ARG A 162 24.50 -2.19 -3.75
CA ARG A 162 25.51 -2.02 -2.69
C ARG A 162 26.42 -3.23 -2.56
N VAL A 163 25.85 -4.44 -2.62
CA VAL A 163 26.62 -5.69 -2.58
C VAL A 163 27.56 -5.78 -3.79
N ALA A 164 27.08 -5.43 -4.99
CA ALA A 164 27.89 -5.43 -6.20
C ALA A 164 29.06 -4.42 -6.17
N THR A 165 28.89 -3.28 -5.51
CA THR A 165 29.91 -2.23 -5.43
C THR A 165 30.92 -2.43 -4.30
N THR A 166 30.53 -3.08 -3.20
CA THR A 166 31.37 -3.12 -1.99
C THR A 166 32.35 -4.30 -1.98
N ASN A 167 32.29 -5.26 -2.92
CA ASN A 167 33.08 -6.51 -2.89
C ASN A 167 33.07 -7.20 -1.51
N ALA A 168 32.06 -6.91 -0.69
CA ALA A 168 31.95 -7.45 0.65
C ALA A 168 31.43 -8.87 0.50
N ASN A 169 32.29 -9.85 0.78
CA ASN A 169 31.93 -11.27 0.94
C ASN A 169 31.08 -11.48 2.21
N SER A 170 30.04 -10.66 2.44
CA SER A 170 29.16 -10.79 3.58
C SER A 170 28.35 -12.07 3.44
N SER A 171 28.45 -12.92 4.46
CA SER A 171 27.79 -14.22 4.63
C SER A 171 26.36 -14.27 4.06
N THR A 172 26.19 -15.02 2.98
CA THR A 172 25.00 -15.19 2.14
C THR A 172 23.73 -15.62 2.90
N CYS A 173 23.85 -16.19 4.10
CA CYS A 173 22.71 -16.73 4.86
C CYS A 173 21.82 -15.62 5.47
N GLN A 174 22.41 -14.58 6.08
CA GLN A 174 21.66 -13.52 6.76
C GLN A 174 20.85 -12.63 5.79
N GLY A 175 21.31 -12.52 4.54
CA GLY A 175 20.60 -11.77 3.50
C GLY A 175 19.26 -12.41 3.10
N ARG A 176 19.16 -13.74 3.13
CA ARG A 176 17.95 -14.45 2.68
C ARG A 176 16.78 -14.28 3.65
N CYS A 177 17.01 -14.44 4.96
CA CYS A 177 15.96 -14.23 5.97
C CYS A 177 15.45 -12.79 5.96
N THR A 178 16.36 -11.82 5.83
CA THR A 178 16.01 -10.40 5.76
C THR A 178 15.13 -10.12 4.53
N ARG A 179 15.48 -10.65 3.36
CA ARG A 179 14.67 -10.51 2.13
C ARG A 179 13.27 -11.10 2.27
N ILE A 180 13.16 -12.31 2.81
CA ILE A 180 11.85 -12.95 3.01
C ILE A 180 11.00 -12.15 4.00
N SER A 181 11.61 -11.64 5.08
CA SER A 181 10.92 -10.80 6.05
C SER A 181 10.43 -9.49 5.42
N LEU A 182 11.24 -8.80 4.63
CA LEU A 182 10.83 -7.59 3.90
C LEU A 182 9.70 -7.86 2.89
N LEU A 183 9.63 -9.07 2.34
CA LEU A 183 8.58 -9.44 1.40
C LEU A 183 7.26 -9.79 2.11
N LEU A 184 7.32 -10.45 3.27
CA LEU A 184 6.13 -10.81 4.05
C LEU A 184 5.53 -9.62 4.81
N LEU A 185 6.36 -8.69 5.26
CA LEU A 185 5.94 -7.53 6.04
C LEU A 185 4.81 -6.69 5.40
N PRO A 186 4.87 -6.27 4.13
CA PRO A 186 3.81 -5.46 3.50
C PRO A 186 2.47 -6.21 3.46
N TYR A 187 2.48 -7.51 3.18
CA TYR A 187 1.25 -8.31 3.14
C TYR A 187 0.68 -8.57 4.53
N ALA A 188 1.54 -8.85 5.52
CA ALA A 188 1.10 -9.03 6.89
C ALA A 188 0.47 -7.74 7.44
N LEU A 189 1.08 -6.58 7.18
CA LEU A 189 0.55 -5.28 7.55
C LEU A 189 -0.79 -5.01 6.84
N TRP A 190 -0.88 -5.31 5.54
CA TRP A 190 -2.11 -5.14 4.77
C TRP A 190 -3.26 -6.01 5.28
N ILE A 191 -3.02 -7.31 5.53
CA ILE A 191 -4.03 -8.20 6.10
C ILE A 191 -4.49 -7.70 7.47
N PHE A 192 -3.55 -7.28 8.33
CA PHE A 192 -3.88 -6.75 9.64
C PHE A 192 -4.74 -5.48 9.56
N LEU A 193 -4.37 -4.53 8.69
CA LEU A 193 -5.16 -3.32 8.44
C LEU A 193 -6.54 -3.67 7.88
N LEU A 194 -6.61 -4.53 6.86
CA LEU A 194 -7.87 -4.93 6.23
C LEU A 194 -8.83 -5.56 7.26
N VAL A 195 -8.35 -6.53 8.04
CA VAL A 195 -9.15 -7.19 9.08
C VAL A 195 -9.57 -6.19 10.15
N GLY A 196 -8.67 -5.31 10.61
CA GLY A 196 -8.98 -4.29 11.60
C GLY A 196 -10.06 -3.31 11.10
N LEU A 197 -9.99 -2.89 9.84
CA LEU A 197 -10.97 -1.99 9.22
C LEU A 197 -12.33 -2.68 9.02
N LEU A 198 -12.34 -3.96 8.61
CA LEU A 198 -13.56 -4.75 8.48
C LEU A 198 -14.26 -4.95 9.82
N ILE A 199 -13.52 -5.29 10.88
CA ILE A 199 -14.09 -5.45 12.23
C ILE A 199 -14.62 -4.10 12.73
N THR A 200 -13.83 -3.03 12.60
CA THR A 200 -14.24 -1.70 13.09
C THR A 200 -15.47 -1.16 12.35
N GLY A 201 -15.51 -1.30 11.02
CA GLY A 201 -16.65 -0.87 10.21
C GLY A 201 -17.88 -1.79 10.35
N GLY A 202 -17.67 -3.08 10.63
CA GLY A 202 -18.76 -4.03 10.90
C GLY A 202 -19.44 -3.81 12.26
N VAL A 203 -18.67 -3.45 13.29
CA VAL A 203 -19.21 -3.13 14.63
C VAL A 203 -19.88 -1.77 14.67
N LYS A 204 -19.42 -0.80 13.87
CA LYS A 204 -19.94 0.57 13.82
C LYS A 204 -20.35 0.94 12.40
N PRO A 205 -21.53 0.49 11.92
CA PRO A 205 -21.97 0.73 10.55
C PRO A 205 -22.15 2.22 10.23
N GLU A 206 -22.37 3.05 11.25
CA GLU A 206 -22.50 4.51 11.15
C GLU A 206 -21.26 5.20 10.55
N ILE A 207 -20.10 4.54 10.63
CA ILE A 207 -18.81 5.04 10.13
C ILE A 207 -18.71 4.85 8.61
N VAL A 208 -19.45 3.89 8.05
CA VAL A 208 -19.44 3.62 6.61
C VAL A 208 -20.46 4.54 5.95
N ARG A 209 -19.99 5.61 5.31
CA ARG A 209 -20.84 6.47 4.47
C ARG A 209 -20.47 6.29 3.01
N GLY A 210 -21.45 5.87 2.23
CA GLY A 210 -21.42 5.97 0.78
C GLY A 210 -21.92 7.34 0.36
N ASP A 211 -21.14 8.38 0.61
CA ASP A 211 -21.42 9.69 0.01
C ASP A 211 -20.95 9.67 -1.45
N LEU A 212 -21.74 8.98 -2.30
CA LEU A 212 -21.49 8.86 -3.75
C LEU A 212 -21.47 10.22 -4.45
N ALA A 213 -22.02 11.25 -3.82
CA ALA A 213 -22.00 12.62 -4.32
C ALA A 213 -20.58 13.20 -4.42
N PHE A 214 -19.65 12.79 -3.54
CA PHE A 214 -18.32 13.40 -3.47
C PHE A 214 -17.18 12.44 -3.86
N ALA A 215 -17.38 11.13 -3.69
CA ALA A 215 -16.36 10.14 -4.00
C ALA A 215 -16.95 8.96 -4.78
N PRO A 216 -16.30 8.49 -5.86
CA PRO A 216 -16.76 7.35 -6.64
C PRO A 216 -16.56 6.00 -5.93
N TYR A 217 -16.15 6.02 -4.66
CA TYR A 217 -15.88 4.86 -3.83
C TYR A 217 -16.37 5.09 -2.41
N CYS A 218 -16.68 4.01 -1.72
CA CYS A 218 -17.04 4.06 -0.31
C CYS A 218 -15.83 4.46 0.55
N THR A 219 -16.06 5.35 1.52
CA THR A 219 -15.04 5.79 2.48
C THR A 219 -15.48 5.55 3.92
N LEU A 220 -14.49 5.34 4.79
CA LEU A 220 -14.70 5.21 6.23
C LEU A 220 -14.55 6.59 6.87
N LYS A 221 -15.64 7.13 7.42
CA LYS A 221 -15.65 8.43 8.10
C LYS A 221 -15.12 8.32 9.52
N SER A 222 -13.84 8.01 9.65
CA SER A 222 -13.16 7.96 10.95
C SER A 222 -11.82 8.68 10.87
N ASN A 223 -11.69 9.75 11.66
CA ASN A 223 -10.46 10.55 11.75
C ASN A 223 -9.26 9.69 12.17
N ILE A 224 -9.48 8.68 13.03
CA ILE A 224 -8.42 7.80 13.53
C ILE A 224 -7.90 6.90 12.40
N ILE A 225 -8.82 6.33 11.60
CA ILE A 225 -8.45 5.45 10.48
C ILE A 225 -7.68 6.26 9.43
N TRP A 226 -8.21 7.42 9.05
CA TRP A 226 -7.57 8.29 8.06
C TRP A 226 -6.18 8.74 8.52
N LEU A 227 -6.05 9.15 9.79
CA LEU A 227 -4.76 9.52 10.37
C LEU A 227 -3.77 8.36 10.37
N LEU A 228 -4.20 7.15 10.75
CA LEU A 228 -3.36 5.95 10.73
C LEU A 228 -2.84 5.64 9.33
N VAL A 229 -3.73 5.60 8.33
CA VAL A 229 -3.38 5.34 6.93
C VAL A 229 -2.44 6.42 6.40
N ALA A 230 -2.77 7.70 6.63
CA ALA A 230 -1.94 8.82 6.20
C ALA A 230 -0.55 8.79 6.84
N CYS A 231 -0.43 8.48 8.14
CA CYS A 231 0.86 8.34 8.81
C CYS A 231 1.68 7.18 8.24
N LEU A 232 1.06 6.01 8.02
CA LEU A 232 1.74 4.85 7.44
C LEU A 232 2.24 5.14 6.03
N SER A 233 1.38 5.72 5.19
CA SER A 233 1.76 6.19 3.85
C SER A 233 2.91 7.18 3.92
N LEU A 234 2.81 8.23 4.75
CA LEU A 234 3.90 9.20 4.87
C LEU A 234 5.24 8.56 5.24
N ILE A 235 5.24 7.59 6.16
CA ILE A 235 6.44 6.85 6.58
C ILE A 235 7.02 6.04 5.41
N PHE A 236 6.20 5.27 4.68
CA PHE A 236 6.68 4.46 3.56
C PHE A 236 7.13 5.33 2.38
N SER A 237 6.36 6.35 2.03
CA SER A 237 6.73 7.34 1.01
C SER A 237 8.06 8.02 1.32
N LEU A 238 8.28 8.46 2.57
CA LEU A 238 9.55 9.03 2.99
C LEU A 238 10.69 8.01 2.88
N ALA A 239 10.46 6.77 3.30
CA ALA A 239 11.46 5.70 3.20
C ALA A 239 11.84 5.40 1.73
N VAL A 240 10.85 5.34 0.82
CA VAL A 240 11.05 5.20 -0.63
C VAL A 240 11.89 6.36 -1.16
N LEU A 241 11.54 7.60 -0.81
CA LEU A 241 12.27 8.80 -1.24
C LEU A 241 13.73 8.75 -0.80
N VAL A 242 14.00 8.38 0.45
CA VAL A 242 15.38 8.25 0.97
C VAL A 242 16.17 7.19 0.18
N VAL A 243 15.59 6.00 -0.05
CA VAL A 243 16.25 4.94 -0.83
C VAL A 243 16.51 5.38 -2.27
N LEU A 244 15.54 6.06 -2.90
CA LEU A 244 15.69 6.62 -4.25
C LEU A 244 16.79 7.66 -4.34
N VAL A 245 16.88 8.58 -3.38
CA VAL A 245 17.96 9.59 -3.33
C VAL A 245 19.31 8.92 -3.18
N ILE A 246 19.43 7.91 -2.30
CA ILE A 246 20.69 7.16 -2.13
C ILE A 246 21.05 6.41 -3.42
N LEU A 247 20.08 5.77 -4.08
CA LEU A 247 20.27 5.10 -5.38
C LEU A 247 20.77 6.09 -6.44
N MET A 248 20.13 7.25 -6.55
CA MET A 248 20.51 8.30 -7.50
C MET A 248 21.92 8.83 -7.26
N ILE A 249 22.27 9.14 -6.00
CA ILE A 249 23.63 9.57 -5.63
C ILE A 249 24.65 8.49 -5.99
N SER A 250 24.32 7.23 -5.70
CA SER A 250 25.21 6.10 -5.96
C SER A 250 25.43 5.87 -7.46
N LEU A 251 24.36 5.95 -8.26
CA LEU A 251 24.44 5.88 -9.72
C LEU A 251 25.20 7.06 -10.31
N TYR A 252 24.97 8.27 -9.80
CA TYR A 252 25.69 9.47 -10.22
C TYR A 252 27.20 9.35 -9.96
N LYS A 253 27.58 8.87 -8.76
CA LYS A 253 28.99 8.64 -8.41
C LYS A 253 29.66 7.63 -9.33
N ILE A 254 29.00 6.53 -9.67
CA ILE A 254 29.53 5.55 -10.63
C ILE A 254 29.68 6.17 -12.02
N ARG A 255 28.68 6.93 -12.49
CA ARG A 255 28.78 7.61 -13.79
C ARG A 255 29.96 8.58 -13.84
N LEU A 256 30.21 9.32 -12.76
CA LEU A 256 31.35 10.24 -12.68
C LEU A 256 32.69 9.48 -12.73
N GLN A 257 32.80 8.35 -12.02
CA GLN A 257 33.99 7.50 -12.06
C GLN A 257 34.23 6.89 -13.45
N LEU A 258 33.16 6.50 -14.15
CA LEU A 258 33.23 6.00 -15.52
C LEU A 258 33.63 7.10 -16.50
N PHE A 259 33.19 8.34 -16.32
CA PHE A 259 33.60 9.44 -17.20
C PHE A 259 35.10 9.77 -17.09
N HIS A 260 35.69 9.56 -15.90
CA HIS A 260 37.11 9.80 -15.66
C HIS A 260 38.01 8.59 -16.02
N SER A 261 37.43 7.41 -16.20
CA SER A 261 38.18 6.19 -16.51
C SER A 261 38.04 5.86 -18.01
N SER A 262 39.15 5.65 -18.70
CA SER A 262 39.16 5.27 -20.14
C SER A 262 38.28 4.02 -20.36
N PRO A 263 37.47 3.94 -21.43
CA PRO A 263 36.46 2.89 -21.61
C PRO A 263 37.08 1.50 -21.53
N SER A 264 36.71 0.75 -20.48
CA SER A 264 37.09 -0.66 -20.33
C SER A 264 35.97 -1.56 -20.88
N PRO A 265 36.30 -2.71 -21.48
CA PRO A 265 35.33 -3.61 -22.12
C PRO A 265 34.24 -4.17 -21.17
N ASP A 266 34.43 -4.13 -19.84
CA ASP A 266 33.40 -4.55 -18.87
C ASP A 266 32.21 -3.58 -18.77
N GLN A 267 32.31 -2.39 -19.37
CA GLN A 267 31.27 -1.35 -19.37
C GLN A 267 29.99 -1.75 -20.14
N GLU A 268 30.08 -2.64 -21.14
CA GLU A 268 28.94 -3.05 -21.95
C GLU A 268 27.87 -3.83 -21.16
N ARG A 269 28.24 -4.48 -20.05
CA ARG A 269 27.30 -5.30 -19.26
C ARG A 269 26.38 -4.50 -18.34
N MET A 270 26.73 -3.25 -18.01
CA MET A 270 25.94 -2.43 -17.07
C MET A 270 24.84 -1.60 -17.74
N ILE A 271 25.00 -1.27 -19.03
CA ILE A 271 24.04 -0.45 -19.80
C ILE A 271 22.61 -1.04 -19.79
N PRO A 272 22.39 -2.35 -19.98
CA PRO A 272 21.05 -2.94 -19.97
C PRO A 272 20.34 -2.83 -18.61
N CYS A 273 21.07 -2.84 -17.49
CA CYS A 273 20.48 -2.66 -16.16
C CYS A 273 19.98 -1.23 -15.95
N ILE A 274 20.73 -0.23 -16.42
CA ILE A 274 20.38 1.18 -16.28
C ILE A 274 19.16 1.51 -17.14
N ILE A 275 19.12 1.04 -18.40
CA ILE A 275 17.97 1.26 -19.29
C ILE A 275 16.70 0.65 -18.68
N ARG A 276 16.79 -0.58 -18.13
CA ARG A 276 15.65 -1.20 -17.45
C ARG A 276 15.22 -0.40 -16.22
N LEU A 277 16.16 0.08 -15.40
CA LEU A 277 15.83 0.86 -14.21
C LEU A 277 15.10 2.17 -14.55
N VAL A 278 15.46 2.83 -15.66
CA VAL A 278 14.81 4.09 -16.11
C VAL A 278 13.45 3.84 -16.76
N ILE A 279 13.25 2.70 -17.42
CA ILE A 279 11.94 2.35 -18.01
C ILE A 279 10.92 1.95 -16.93
N PHE A 280 11.39 1.42 -15.80
CA PHE A 280 10.53 0.86 -14.74
C PHE A 280 10.43 1.72 -13.47
N ALA A 281 11.15 2.84 -13.39
CA ALA A 281 11.02 3.85 -12.33
C ALA A 281 10.06 4.95 -12.79
#